data_AF-A0AAE3RCY6-F1
#
_entry.id   AF-A0AAE3RCY6-F1
#
_cell.length_a   1.000
_cell.length_b   1.000
_cell.length_c   1.000
_cell.angle_alpha   90.00
_cell.angle_beta   90.00
_cell.angle_gamma   90.00
#
_symmetry.space_group_name_H-M   'P 1'
#
loop_
_entity.id
_entity.type
_entity.pdbx_description
1 polymer ?
#
loop_
_entity_poly.entity_id
_entity_poly.type
_entity_poly.pdbx_seq_one_letter_code
_entity_poly.pdbx_strand_id
1 'polypeptide(L)'
;MKKIYILFGLLMLVSCKPLESRIVGRYWHYADFEFHTKITLHPDHRFVFEGQEGLQFLKTQGSWEVKGHQLILNSDPELFLSRESTVVEQGISATKTFSVRVLDQDAAALPGASIQMTHQGQITGRAGDTSGEGLFPLADYDSLQVSFIGYKELTVKLPDKTINSITVQLALDDLQGSVKFKNEKWQVKSGSLFDPRFKSRKWKNRYKKVD
;
A
#
# COMPACT_ATOMS: atom_id res chain seq x y z
N MET A 1 66.14 -41.98 -10.79
CA MET A 1 64.71 -42.31 -10.70
C MET A 1 64.06 -41.35 -9.69
N LYS A 2 63.36 -40.31 -10.16
CA LYS A 2 62.67 -39.30 -9.33
C LYS A 2 61.25 -39.81 -9.03
N LYS A 3 60.88 -39.98 -7.77
CA LYS A 3 59.48 -40.17 -7.37
C LYS A 3 58.93 -38.82 -6.89
N ILE A 4 57.85 -38.44 -7.56
CA ILE A 4 57.13 -37.17 -7.49
C ILE A 4 56.29 -37.11 -6.21
N TYR A 5 56.42 -36.00 -5.48
CA TYR A 5 55.50 -35.57 -4.43
C TYR A 5 54.25 -34.97 -5.08
N ILE A 6 53.06 -35.50 -4.82
CA ILE A 6 51.80 -34.73 -4.93
C ILE A 6 50.96 -35.11 -3.72
N LEU A 7 51.08 -34.29 -2.67
CA LEU A 7 50.30 -34.38 -1.45
C LEU A 7 49.20 -33.29 -1.50
N PHE A 8 47.95 -33.74 -1.42
CA PHE A 8 46.77 -33.00 -0.93
C PHE A 8 46.50 -31.58 -1.46
N GLY A 9 45.74 -31.51 -2.56
CA GLY A 9 44.82 -30.40 -2.80
C GLY A 9 43.51 -30.63 -2.06
N LEU A 10 43.46 -30.27 -0.77
CA LEU A 10 42.22 -30.23 -0.01
C LEU A 10 41.39 -29.04 -0.54
N LEU A 11 40.44 -29.36 -1.41
CA LEU A 11 39.48 -28.45 -2.01
C LEU A 11 38.63 -27.81 -0.92
N MET A 12 38.96 -26.58 -0.52
CA MET A 12 38.10 -25.71 0.29
C MET A 12 36.88 -25.33 -0.55
N LEU A 13 35.87 -26.20 -0.59
CA LEU A 13 34.51 -25.85 -1.02
C LEU A 13 33.91 -24.96 0.08
N VAL A 14 34.34 -23.70 0.13
CA VAL A 14 33.58 -22.66 0.81
C VAL A 14 32.25 -22.60 0.07
N SER A 15 31.22 -23.21 0.67
CA SER A 15 29.83 -23.15 0.21
C SER A 15 29.38 -21.70 0.23
N CYS A 16 29.76 -20.96 -0.81
CA CYS A 16 29.37 -19.58 -1.00
C CYS A 16 27.95 -19.62 -1.55
N LYS A 17 26.96 -19.66 -0.64
CA LYS A 17 25.56 -19.50 -1.02
C LYS A 17 25.44 -18.23 -1.89
N PRO A 18 24.79 -18.30 -3.06
CA PRO A 18 24.63 -17.14 -3.94
C PRO A 18 23.99 -16.00 -3.16
N LEU A 19 24.42 -14.76 -3.42
CA LEU A 19 24.00 -13.59 -2.64
C LEU A 19 22.47 -13.50 -2.51
N GLU A 20 21.75 -13.84 -3.58
CA GLU A 20 20.29 -13.94 -3.62
C GLU A 20 19.73 -14.78 -2.48
N SER A 21 20.19 -16.02 -2.33
CA SER A 21 19.75 -16.91 -1.25
C SER A 21 20.11 -16.40 0.16
N ARG A 22 21.12 -15.53 0.29
CA ARG A 22 21.54 -14.95 1.57
C ARG A 22 20.68 -13.76 1.99
N ILE A 23 20.12 -13.03 1.03
CA ILE A 23 19.34 -11.82 1.28
C ILE A 23 17.83 -12.06 1.36
N VAL A 24 17.35 -13.26 1.00
CA VAL A 24 15.96 -13.64 1.26
C VAL A 24 15.67 -13.55 2.76
N GLY A 25 14.56 -12.89 3.13
CA GLY A 25 14.13 -12.69 4.52
C GLY A 25 13.54 -11.32 4.77
N ARG A 26 13.27 -11.04 6.04
CA ARG A 26 12.63 -9.80 6.50
C ARG A 26 13.67 -8.83 7.03
N TYR A 27 13.49 -7.57 6.67
CA TYR A 27 14.39 -6.51 7.05
C TYR A 27 13.63 -5.32 7.60
N TRP A 28 14.14 -4.76 8.69
CA TRP A 28 13.53 -3.63 9.38
C TRP A 28 14.46 -2.43 9.38
N HIS A 29 13.87 -1.27 9.19
CA HIS A 29 14.47 0.01 9.43
C HIS A 29 13.53 0.83 10.30
N TYR A 30 14.03 1.18 11.49
CA TYR A 30 13.34 2.04 12.42
C TYR A 30 14.16 3.32 12.55
N ALA A 31 13.65 4.45 12.08
CA ALA A 31 14.31 5.73 12.29
C ALA A 31 13.82 6.38 13.60
N ASP A 32 12.51 6.41 13.81
CA ASP A 32 11.83 7.00 14.95
C ASP A 32 10.35 6.55 14.98
N PHE A 33 9.54 7.09 15.91
CA PHE A 33 8.14 6.68 16.10
C PHE A 33 7.23 7.08 14.94
N GLU A 34 7.64 8.08 14.15
CA GLU A 34 6.89 8.54 12.98
C GLU A 34 7.35 7.83 11.71
N PHE A 35 8.58 7.32 11.67
CA PHE A 35 9.16 6.69 10.50
C PHE A 35 9.73 5.29 10.78
N HIS A 36 8.98 4.28 10.35
CA HIS A 36 9.45 2.89 10.33
C HIS A 36 9.05 2.21 9.03
N THR A 37 9.96 1.40 8.49
CA THR A 37 9.78 0.71 7.22
C THR A 37 10.33 -0.71 7.34
N LYS A 38 9.68 -1.65 6.64
CA LYS A 38 10.12 -3.03 6.52
C LYS A 38 10.09 -3.45 5.06
N ILE A 39 11.02 -4.31 4.69
CA ILE A 39 11.04 -4.97 3.39
C ILE A 39 11.23 -6.47 3.57
N THR A 40 10.42 -7.26 2.89
CA THR A 40 10.54 -8.72 2.83
C THR A 40 10.96 -9.11 1.43
N LEU A 41 12.06 -9.86 1.31
CA LEU A 41 12.52 -10.45 0.05
C LEU A 41 12.17 -11.94 0.05
N HIS A 42 11.28 -12.35 -0.85
CA HIS A 42 10.82 -13.73 -0.98
C HIS A 42 11.70 -14.54 -1.94
N PRO A 43 11.81 -15.88 -1.77
CA PRO A 43 12.64 -16.73 -2.63
C PRO A 43 12.28 -16.71 -4.13
N ASP A 44 11.04 -16.35 -4.46
CA ASP A 44 10.49 -16.29 -5.82
C ASP A 44 10.75 -14.94 -6.52
N HIS A 45 11.75 -14.17 -6.04
CA HIS A 45 12.09 -12.85 -6.56
C HIS A 45 11.00 -11.79 -6.41
N ARG A 46 10.06 -12.00 -5.46
CA ARG A 46 9.06 -11.01 -5.07
C ARG A 46 9.47 -10.27 -3.81
N PHE A 47 9.08 -9.00 -3.69
CA PHE A 47 9.24 -8.26 -2.45
C PHE A 47 7.93 -7.62 -2.01
N VAL A 48 7.83 -7.39 -0.70
CA VAL A 48 6.81 -6.54 -0.08
C VAL A 48 7.54 -5.48 0.74
N PHE A 49 7.22 -4.22 0.52
CA PHE A 49 7.71 -3.08 1.29
C PHE A 49 6.51 -2.43 1.97
N GLU A 50 6.63 -2.21 3.27
CA GLU A 50 5.61 -1.58 4.09
C GLU A 50 6.28 -0.55 4.99
N GLY A 51 5.54 0.46 5.41
CA GLY A 51 6.03 1.40 6.39
C GLY A 51 4.98 2.38 6.85
N GLN A 52 5.42 3.31 7.68
CA GLN A 52 4.61 4.40 8.17
C GLN A 52 5.46 5.67 8.17
N GLU A 53 4.86 6.78 7.75
CA GLU A 53 5.42 8.13 7.86
C GLU A 53 4.34 9.04 8.46
N GLY A 54 4.45 9.31 9.76
CA GLY A 54 3.40 9.98 10.53
C GLY A 54 2.11 9.17 10.54
N LEU A 55 1.03 9.71 9.96
CA LEU A 55 -0.26 9.03 9.80
C LEU A 55 -0.41 8.30 8.46
N GLN A 56 0.59 8.38 7.58
CA GLN A 56 0.57 7.74 6.27
C GLN A 56 1.12 6.32 6.35
N PHE A 57 0.42 5.37 5.73
CA PHE A 57 0.85 3.98 5.66
C PHE A 57 1.36 3.68 4.26
N LEU A 58 2.62 3.28 4.17
CA LEU A 58 3.29 2.97 2.93
C LEU A 58 3.14 1.47 2.64
N LYS A 59 2.72 1.11 1.42
CA LYS A 59 2.76 -0.27 0.93
C LYS A 59 3.11 -0.31 -0.55
N THR A 60 4.01 -1.21 -0.92
CA THR A 60 4.30 -1.55 -2.30
C THR A 60 4.82 -2.99 -2.38
N GLN A 61 4.70 -3.60 -3.54
CA GLN A 61 5.24 -4.91 -3.84
C GLN A 61 5.76 -4.92 -5.27
N GLY A 62 6.57 -5.92 -5.59
CA GLY A 62 7.10 -6.03 -6.93
C GLY A 62 8.16 -7.11 -7.07
N SER A 63 9.00 -6.96 -8.08
CA SER A 63 10.10 -7.87 -8.34
C SER A 63 11.43 -7.32 -7.83
N TRP A 64 12.33 -8.22 -7.49
CA TRP A 64 13.71 -7.89 -7.16
C TRP A 64 14.70 -8.79 -7.87
N GLU A 65 15.87 -8.24 -8.16
CA GLU A 65 17.01 -8.99 -8.68
C GLU A 65 18.31 -8.53 -8.01
N VAL A 66 19.36 -9.33 -8.12
CA VAL A 66 20.69 -8.96 -7.64
C VAL A 66 21.66 -8.81 -8.80
N LYS A 67 22.37 -7.68 -8.87
CA LYS A 67 23.49 -7.46 -9.80
C LYS A 67 24.73 -7.07 -9.02
N GLY A 68 25.68 -8.02 -8.90
CA GLY A 68 26.86 -7.85 -8.06
C GLY A 68 26.48 -7.68 -6.58
N HIS A 69 26.74 -6.50 -6.02
CA HIS A 69 26.37 -6.15 -4.63
C HIS A 69 25.14 -5.22 -4.56
N GLN A 70 24.36 -5.14 -5.64
CA GLN A 70 23.17 -4.31 -5.72
C GLN A 70 21.92 -5.18 -5.70
N LEU A 71 21.00 -4.83 -4.81
CA LEU A 71 19.59 -5.25 -4.88
C LEU A 71 18.86 -4.23 -5.75
N ILE A 72 18.17 -4.68 -6.78
CA ILE A 72 17.39 -3.83 -7.67
C ILE A 72 15.91 -4.12 -7.44
N LEU A 73 15.14 -3.08 -7.13
CA LEU A 73 13.71 -3.17 -6.84
C LEU A 73 12.88 -2.51 -7.95
N ASN A 74 11.82 -3.19 -8.37
CA ASN A 74 10.84 -2.68 -9.33
C ASN A 74 9.44 -2.97 -8.80
N SER A 75 8.69 -1.93 -8.42
CA SER A 75 7.31 -2.07 -7.97
C SER A 75 6.40 -2.50 -9.12
N ASP A 76 5.38 -3.30 -8.82
CA ASP A 76 4.35 -3.68 -9.80
C ASP A 76 3.61 -2.45 -10.30
N PRO A 77 3.35 -2.33 -11.61
CA PRO A 77 2.63 -1.19 -12.17
C PRO A 77 1.17 -1.14 -11.69
N GLU A 78 0.57 -2.27 -11.35
CA GLU A 78 -0.83 -2.41 -10.94
C GLU A 78 -1.15 -1.72 -9.60
N LEU A 79 -0.17 -1.59 -8.71
CA LEU A 79 -0.31 -0.86 -7.44
C LEU A 79 -0.40 0.65 -7.63
N PHE A 80 -0.12 1.14 -8.84
CA PHE A 80 -0.24 2.54 -9.24
C PHE A 80 -1.30 2.72 -10.33
N LEU A 81 -2.09 1.67 -10.62
CA LEU A 81 -3.30 1.86 -11.39
C LEU A 81 -4.27 2.57 -10.45
N SER A 82 -4.37 3.88 -10.65
CA SER A 82 -5.36 4.73 -10.03
C SER A 82 -6.74 4.12 -10.26
N ARG A 83 -7.22 3.37 -9.27
CA ARG A 83 -8.64 3.04 -9.22
C ARG A 83 -9.35 4.33 -8.84
N GLU A 84 -10.46 4.58 -9.48
CA GLU A 84 -11.32 5.70 -9.11
C GLU A 84 -12.38 5.20 -8.14
N SER A 85 -12.78 6.06 -7.20
CA SER A 85 -13.94 5.79 -6.37
C SER A 85 -15.19 5.79 -7.24
N THR A 86 -16.14 4.90 -6.96
CA THR A 86 -17.31 4.70 -7.83
C THR A 86 -18.58 4.42 -7.03
N VAL A 87 -19.72 4.64 -7.69
CA VAL A 87 -21.01 4.09 -7.26
C VAL A 87 -21.10 2.68 -7.83
N VAL A 88 -21.33 1.69 -6.97
CA VAL A 88 -21.45 0.28 -7.38
C VAL A 88 -22.87 -0.24 -7.35
N GLU A 89 -23.75 0.42 -6.60
CA GLU A 89 -25.16 0.07 -6.51
C GLU A 89 -25.99 1.33 -6.25
N GLN A 90 -27.16 1.40 -6.89
CA GLN A 90 -28.17 2.42 -6.64
C GLN A 90 -29.55 1.80 -6.80
N GLY A 91 -30.50 2.21 -5.97
CA GLY A 91 -31.85 1.66 -6.06
C GLY A 91 -32.85 2.28 -5.11
N ILE A 92 -34.03 1.66 -5.10
CA ILE A 92 -35.15 2.04 -4.25
C ILE A 92 -35.22 1.05 -3.09
N SER A 93 -35.10 1.57 -1.88
CA SER A 93 -35.34 0.89 -0.62
C SER A 93 -36.75 1.21 -0.12
N ALA A 94 -37.39 0.23 0.54
CA ALA A 94 -38.71 0.41 1.15
C ALA A 94 -38.69 1.31 2.41
N THR A 95 -37.50 1.77 2.84
CA THR A 95 -37.33 2.62 4.02
C THR A 95 -37.71 4.08 3.72
N LYS A 96 -38.13 4.81 4.76
CA LYS A 96 -38.46 6.25 4.67
C LYS A 96 -37.22 7.15 4.83
N THR A 97 -36.06 6.66 4.43
CA THR A 97 -34.76 7.33 4.58
C THR A 97 -33.95 7.15 3.30
N PHE A 98 -33.05 8.08 3.04
CA PHE A 98 -32.00 7.91 2.05
C PHE A 98 -30.81 7.22 2.72
N SER A 99 -30.39 6.06 2.22
CA SER A 99 -29.25 5.29 2.75
C SER A 99 -28.03 5.37 1.84
N VAL A 100 -26.86 5.59 2.45
CA VAL A 100 -25.57 5.52 1.77
C VAL A 100 -24.69 4.53 2.51
N ARG A 101 -24.17 3.52 1.81
CA ARG A 101 -23.18 2.58 2.33
C ARG A 101 -21.83 2.83 1.67
N VAL A 102 -20.76 2.84 2.47
CA VAL A 102 -19.40 3.15 2.04
C VAL A 102 -18.51 1.94 2.26
N LEU A 103 -17.93 1.44 1.18
CA LEU A 103 -17.05 0.29 1.15
C LEU A 103 -15.67 0.67 0.61
N ASP A 104 -14.67 -0.17 0.89
CA ASP A 104 -13.41 -0.19 0.15
C ASP A 104 -13.52 -1.04 -1.13
N GLN A 105 -12.41 -1.14 -1.86
CA GLN A 105 -12.32 -1.93 -3.10
C GLN A 105 -12.41 -3.45 -2.88
N ASP A 106 -12.23 -3.93 -1.64
CA ASP A 106 -12.37 -5.34 -1.25
C ASP A 106 -13.78 -5.62 -0.68
N ALA A 107 -14.70 -4.67 -0.85
CA ALA A 107 -16.08 -4.69 -0.36
C ALA A 107 -16.20 -4.76 1.18
N ALA A 108 -15.17 -4.37 1.92
CA ALA A 108 -15.25 -4.19 3.36
C ALA A 108 -15.83 -2.80 3.68
N ALA A 109 -16.63 -2.71 4.75
CA ALA A 109 -17.18 -1.43 5.19
C ALA A 109 -16.08 -0.47 5.65
N LEU A 110 -16.30 0.84 5.47
CA LEU A 110 -15.45 1.91 5.97
C LEU A 110 -16.12 2.67 7.13
N PRO A 111 -15.98 2.18 8.39
CA PRO A 111 -16.50 2.86 9.58
C PRO A 111 -16.01 4.31 9.69
N GLY A 112 -16.95 5.23 9.94
CA GLY A 112 -16.64 6.65 10.11
C GLY A 112 -16.33 7.40 8.82
N ALA A 113 -16.60 6.81 7.64
CA ALA A 113 -16.61 7.56 6.39
C ALA A 113 -17.53 8.79 6.48
N SER A 114 -17.04 9.93 6.00
CA SER A 114 -17.80 11.18 5.99
C SER A 114 -18.68 11.21 4.74
N ILE A 115 -19.99 11.32 4.97
CA ILE A 115 -21.01 11.34 3.91
C ILE A 115 -21.71 12.69 4.00
N GLN A 116 -21.70 13.47 2.92
CA GLN A 116 -22.29 14.80 2.85
C GLN A 116 -23.33 14.88 1.73
N MET A 117 -24.55 15.26 2.09
CA MET A 117 -25.66 15.42 1.14
C MET A 117 -25.91 16.90 0.85
N THR A 118 -26.09 17.23 -0.43
CA THR A 118 -26.36 18.59 -0.90
C THR A 118 -27.75 18.66 -1.52
N HIS A 119 -28.51 19.71 -1.19
CA HIS A 119 -29.81 20.01 -1.79
C HIS A 119 -29.90 21.52 -2.05
N GLN A 120 -30.31 21.89 -3.26
CA GLN A 120 -30.30 23.25 -3.78
C GLN A 120 -28.96 23.96 -3.60
N GLY A 121 -27.86 23.23 -3.80
CA GLY A 121 -26.50 23.75 -3.63
C GLY A 121 -26.09 24.04 -2.19
N GLN A 122 -26.86 23.62 -1.19
CA GLN A 122 -26.53 23.74 0.23
C GLN A 122 -26.32 22.37 0.87
N ILE A 123 -25.34 22.27 1.77
CA ILE A 123 -25.11 21.07 2.56
C ILE A 123 -26.24 20.95 3.58
N THR A 124 -27.02 19.88 3.47
CA THR A 124 -28.23 19.66 4.30
C THR A 124 -28.11 18.46 5.23
N GLY A 125 -27.08 17.62 5.05
CA GLY A 125 -26.82 16.50 5.93
C GLY A 125 -25.35 16.10 5.93
N ARG A 126 -24.87 15.66 7.09
CA ARG A 126 -23.61 14.93 7.27
C ARG A 126 -23.87 13.71 8.13
N ALA A 127 -23.38 12.55 7.70
CA ALA A 127 -23.49 11.30 8.45
C ALA A 127 -22.26 10.41 8.23
N GLY A 128 -22.22 9.30 8.95
CA GLY A 128 -21.13 8.33 8.96
C GLY A 128 -21.11 7.62 10.31
N ASP A 129 -21.47 6.35 10.32
CA ASP A 129 -21.51 5.54 11.54
C ASP A 129 -20.42 4.46 11.56
N THR A 130 -20.41 3.67 12.64
CA THR A 130 -19.44 2.58 12.85
C THR A 130 -19.62 1.39 11.90
N SER A 131 -20.71 1.34 11.14
CA SER A 131 -20.96 0.33 10.10
C SER A 131 -20.61 0.81 8.69
N GLY A 132 -20.12 2.05 8.54
CA GLY A 132 -19.85 2.65 7.24
C GLY A 132 -21.13 3.05 6.51
N GLU A 133 -22.19 3.36 7.26
CA GLU A 133 -23.48 3.78 6.72
C GLU A 133 -23.82 5.22 7.12
N GLY A 134 -24.60 5.88 6.27
CA GLY A 134 -25.21 7.18 6.53
C GLY A 134 -26.69 7.14 6.17
N LEU A 135 -27.53 7.52 7.13
CA LEU A 135 -28.97 7.64 6.94
C LEU A 135 -29.38 9.11 6.96
N PHE A 136 -30.15 9.51 5.96
CA PHE A 136 -30.65 10.87 5.81
C PHE A 136 -32.18 10.87 5.64
N PRO A 137 -32.85 11.98 5.98
CA PRO A 137 -34.25 12.18 5.59
C PRO A 137 -34.43 12.03 4.08
N LEU A 138 -35.60 11.59 3.63
CA LEU A 138 -35.93 11.63 2.20
C LEU A 138 -36.07 13.09 1.76
N ALA A 139 -35.25 13.48 0.78
CA ALA A 139 -35.28 14.78 0.13
C ALA A 139 -34.74 14.65 -1.30
N ASP A 140 -34.99 15.67 -2.12
CA ASP A 140 -34.52 15.76 -3.49
C ASP A 140 -33.05 16.21 -3.54
N TYR A 141 -32.13 15.39 -3.06
CA TYR A 141 -30.71 15.74 -3.04
C TYR A 141 -30.14 15.90 -4.45
N ASP A 142 -29.30 16.93 -4.66
CA ASP A 142 -28.61 17.19 -5.93
C ASP A 142 -27.36 16.33 -6.08
N SER A 143 -26.65 16.14 -4.96
CA SER A 143 -25.38 15.43 -4.94
C SER A 143 -25.06 14.83 -3.58
N LEU A 144 -24.19 13.84 -3.64
CA LEU A 144 -23.56 13.17 -2.52
C LEU A 144 -22.04 13.33 -2.65
N GLN A 145 -21.37 13.66 -1.56
CA GLN A 145 -19.92 13.62 -1.44
C GLN A 145 -19.53 12.62 -0.35
N VAL A 146 -18.60 11.72 -0.65
CA VAL A 146 -18.10 10.72 0.29
C VAL A 146 -16.58 10.81 0.37
N SER A 147 -16.06 10.93 1.58
CA SER A 147 -14.63 10.94 1.85
C SER A 147 -14.26 10.09 3.06
N PHE A 148 -13.07 9.52 3.01
CA PHE A 148 -12.46 8.81 4.12
C PHE A 148 -10.95 9.00 4.05
N ILE A 149 -10.29 9.08 5.21
CA ILE A 149 -8.86 9.37 5.27
C ILE A 149 -8.08 8.29 4.52
N GLY A 150 -7.22 8.70 3.58
CA GLY A 150 -6.41 7.80 2.75
C GLY A 150 -7.13 7.28 1.49
N TYR A 151 -8.35 7.72 1.22
CA TYR A 151 -9.13 7.34 0.05
C TYR A 151 -9.45 8.54 -0.84
N LYS A 152 -9.60 8.29 -2.14
CA LYS A 152 -10.04 9.29 -3.11
C LYS A 152 -11.48 9.66 -2.82
N GLU A 153 -11.72 10.94 -2.64
CA GLU A 153 -13.06 11.47 -2.47
C GLU A 153 -13.92 11.19 -3.72
N LEU A 154 -15.18 10.83 -3.49
CA LEU A 154 -16.18 10.64 -4.53
C LEU A 154 -17.24 11.72 -4.41
N THR A 155 -17.51 12.44 -5.51
CA THR A 155 -18.69 13.29 -5.63
C THR A 155 -19.61 12.75 -6.73
N VAL A 156 -20.86 12.47 -6.37
CA VAL A 156 -21.87 11.89 -7.25
C VAL A 156 -23.00 12.90 -7.41
N LYS A 157 -23.37 13.22 -8.66
CA LYS A 157 -24.64 13.92 -8.93
C LYS A 157 -25.77 12.91 -8.92
N LEU A 158 -26.90 13.27 -8.32
CA LEU A 158 -28.08 12.40 -8.20
C LEU A 158 -29.14 12.86 -9.21
N PRO A 159 -29.21 12.26 -10.40
CA PRO A 159 -30.15 12.71 -11.43
C PRO A 159 -31.58 12.20 -11.21
N ASP A 160 -31.75 11.11 -10.44
CA ASP A 160 -33.03 10.45 -10.23
C ASP A 160 -33.49 10.59 -8.78
N LYS A 161 -34.62 11.27 -8.59
CA LYS A 161 -35.23 11.55 -7.29
C LYS A 161 -35.96 10.36 -6.68
N THR A 162 -36.11 9.26 -7.43
CA THR A 162 -36.76 8.04 -6.93
C THR A 162 -35.80 7.13 -6.16
N ILE A 163 -34.50 7.29 -6.39
CA ILE A 163 -33.45 6.53 -5.71
C ILE A 163 -33.30 7.04 -4.28
N ASN A 164 -33.32 6.12 -3.31
CA ASN A 164 -33.08 6.40 -1.90
C ASN A 164 -32.08 5.42 -1.25
N SER A 165 -31.34 4.65 -2.06
CA SER A 165 -30.24 3.82 -1.59
C SER A 165 -29.07 3.85 -2.55
N ILE A 166 -27.86 4.07 -2.04
CA ILE A 166 -26.61 4.10 -2.80
C ILE A 166 -25.51 3.35 -2.05
N THR A 167 -24.77 2.51 -2.76
CA THR A 167 -23.51 1.93 -2.27
C THR A 167 -22.36 2.49 -3.08
N VAL A 168 -21.35 3.03 -2.39
CA VAL A 168 -20.11 3.53 -3.00
C VAL A 168 -18.92 2.67 -2.59
N GLN A 169 -17.97 2.52 -3.51
CA GLN A 169 -16.66 1.95 -3.24
C GLN A 169 -15.60 3.04 -3.39
N LEU A 170 -14.89 3.32 -2.31
CA LEU A 170 -13.77 4.25 -2.35
C LEU A 170 -12.50 3.54 -2.78
N ALA A 171 -11.74 4.17 -3.67
CA ALA A 171 -10.40 3.75 -4.01
C ALA A 171 -9.38 4.44 -3.11
N LEU A 172 -8.25 3.78 -2.85
CA LEU A 172 -7.15 4.40 -2.13
C LEU A 172 -6.61 5.60 -2.91
N ASP A 173 -6.31 6.68 -2.18
CA ASP A 173 -5.63 7.82 -2.77
C ASP A 173 -4.15 7.48 -2.96
N ASP A 174 -3.73 7.46 -4.22
CA ASP A 174 -2.36 7.13 -4.65
C ASP A 174 -1.32 8.05 -3.97
N LEU A 175 -1.76 9.23 -3.50
CA LEU A 175 -0.94 10.29 -2.91
C LEU A 175 -0.58 10.10 -1.43
N GLN A 176 -1.11 9.09 -0.71
CA GLN A 176 -0.88 8.97 0.75
C GLN A 176 -0.35 7.62 1.25
N GLY A 177 0.19 6.77 0.37
CA GLY A 177 0.62 5.46 0.84
C GLY A 177 1.40 4.55 -0.09
N SER A 178 1.88 5.00 -1.25
CA SER A 178 2.63 4.12 -2.16
C SER A 178 4.05 4.64 -2.39
N VAL A 179 5.04 3.77 -2.15
CA VAL A 179 6.42 4.02 -2.59
C VAL A 179 6.58 3.34 -3.94
N LYS A 180 7.08 4.09 -4.93
CA LYS A 180 7.39 3.53 -6.25
C LYS A 180 8.89 3.28 -6.40
N PHE A 181 9.26 2.01 -6.55
CA PHE A 181 10.61 1.63 -6.95
C PHE A 181 10.63 1.42 -8.47
N LYS A 182 11.48 2.17 -9.17
CA LYS A 182 11.72 1.99 -10.61
C LYS A 182 13.22 1.84 -10.82
N ASN A 183 13.68 0.59 -10.99
CA ASN A 183 15.10 0.25 -11.06
C ASN A 183 15.88 0.83 -9.87
N GLU A 184 15.28 0.73 -8.66
CA GLU A 184 15.86 1.33 -7.46
C GLU A 184 17.00 0.46 -6.95
N LYS A 185 18.18 1.05 -6.71
CA LYS A 185 19.42 0.30 -6.47
C LYS A 185 19.89 0.42 -5.03
N TRP A 186 19.61 -0.61 -4.25
CA TRP A 186 20.02 -0.71 -2.85
C TRP A 186 21.37 -1.43 -2.77
N GLN A 187 22.23 -0.98 -1.85
CA GLN A 187 23.50 -1.69 -1.62
C GLN A 187 23.28 -2.84 -0.66
N VAL A 188 23.90 -3.98 -0.94
CA VAL A 188 23.93 -5.13 -0.04
C VAL A 188 25.31 -5.22 0.59
N LYS A 189 25.41 -5.07 1.91
CA LYS A 189 26.69 -5.20 2.65
C LYS A 189 26.48 -5.96 3.94
N SER A 190 27.26 -7.02 4.14
CA SER A 190 27.27 -7.82 5.37
C SER A 190 25.87 -8.25 5.84
N GLY A 191 25.03 -8.70 4.89
CA GLY A 191 23.66 -9.12 5.17
C GLY A 191 22.69 -8.00 5.58
N SER A 192 23.08 -6.73 5.45
CA SER A 192 22.20 -5.57 5.59
C SER A 192 21.92 -4.95 4.21
N LEU A 193 20.75 -4.32 4.08
CA LEU A 193 20.37 -3.57 2.89
C LEU A 193 20.49 -2.08 3.16
N PHE A 194 20.91 -1.32 2.14
CA PHE A 194 21.11 0.11 2.27
C PHE A 194 20.30 0.87 1.22
N ASP A 195 19.32 1.62 1.71
CA ASP A 195 18.39 2.40 0.92
C ASP A 195 19.05 3.71 0.43
N PRO A 196 19.09 3.96 -0.88
CA PRO A 196 19.76 5.14 -1.42
C PRO A 196 19.04 6.45 -1.10
N ARG A 197 17.76 6.42 -0.69
CA ARG A 197 16.96 7.61 -0.38
C ARG A 197 17.48 8.37 0.83
N PHE A 198 18.15 7.68 1.77
CA PHE A 198 18.64 8.26 3.02
C PHE A 198 20.18 8.43 3.07
N LYS A 199 20.85 8.55 1.91
CA LYS A 199 22.33 8.62 1.81
C LYS A 199 22.99 9.70 2.70
N SER A 200 22.32 10.81 2.94
CA SER A 200 22.83 11.90 3.80
C SER A 200 22.89 11.54 5.29
N ARG A 201 22.20 10.47 5.72
CA ARG A 201 22.12 10.01 7.11
C ARG A 201 22.44 8.51 7.18
N LYS A 202 23.74 8.17 7.27
CA LYS A 202 24.27 6.78 7.23
C LYS A 202 23.65 5.77 8.22
N TRP A 203 22.96 6.23 9.27
CA TRP A 203 22.25 5.36 10.21
C TRP A 203 20.77 5.18 9.87
N LYS A 204 20.17 6.14 9.14
CA LYS A 204 18.76 6.11 8.67
C LYS A 204 18.57 5.36 7.35
N ASN A 205 19.64 4.77 6.79
CA ASN A 205 19.56 4.11 5.50
C ASN A 205 19.79 2.59 5.58
N ARG A 206 20.01 2.04 6.77
CA ARG A 206 20.37 0.63 6.96
C ARG A 206 19.17 -0.17 7.43
N TYR A 207 18.82 -1.18 6.65
CA TYR A 207 17.83 -2.19 6.97
C TYR A 207 18.54 -3.43 7.52
N LYS A 208 18.18 -3.83 8.74
CA LYS A 208 18.74 -5.01 9.41
C LYS A 208 17.81 -6.20 9.21
N LYS A 209 18.39 -7.37 8.91
CA LYS A 209 17.65 -8.62 8.85
C LYS A 209 17.14 -8.99 10.24
N VAL A 210 15.91 -9.48 10.35
CA VAL A 210 15.25 -9.81 11.63
C VAL A 210 14.85 -11.29 11.74
N ASP A 211 15.22 -12.11 10.76
CA ASP A 211 15.04 -13.57 10.74
C ASP A 211 16.33 -14.33 10.39
#